data_AF-A0A6V7J858-F1
#
_entry.id   AF-A0A6V7J858-F1
#
_cell.length_a   1.000
_cell.length_b   1.000
_cell.length_c   1.000
_cell.angle_alpha   90.00
_cell.angle_beta   90.00
_cell.angle_gamma   90.00
#
_symmetry.space_group_name_H-M   'P 1'
#
loop_
_entity.id
_entity.type
_entity.pdbx_description
1 polymer ?
#
loop_
_entity_poly.entity_id
_entity_poly.type
_entity_poly.pdbx_seq_one_letter_code
_entity_poly.pdbx_strand_id
1 'polypeptide(L)' 'INWLETFRELFSLSPEVVIDESEQLIVAGKHYLVKLADLLNKTPSKTV' A
#
# COMPACT_ATOMS: atom_id res chain seq x y z
N ILE A 1 1.46 -3.23 -7.08
CA ILE A 1 1.05 -3.17 -5.66
C ILE A 1 -0.44 -2.83 -5.60
N ASN A 2 -1.24 -3.63 -4.92
CA ASN A 2 -2.66 -3.34 -4.68
C ASN A 2 -2.79 -2.65 -3.31
N TRP A 3 -2.71 -1.32 -3.29
CA TRP A 3 -2.68 -0.54 -2.05
C TRP A 3 -3.96 -0.67 -1.22
N LEU A 4 -5.12 -0.77 -1.86
CA LEU A 4 -6.40 -0.91 -1.15
C LEU A 4 -6.43 -2.22 -0.35
N GLU A 5 -6.05 -3.33 -0.96
CA GLU A 5 -5.97 -4.61 -0.25
C GLU A 5 -4.89 -4.61 0.83
N THR A 6 -3.73 -4.00 0.58
CA THR A 6 -2.70 -3.84 1.61
C THR A 6 -3.22 -3.08 2.84
N PHE A 7 -3.99 -2.00 2.66
CA PHE A 7 -4.57 -1.28 3.78
C PHE A 7 -5.70 -2.06 4.46
N ARG A 8 -6.55 -2.76 3.70
CA ARG A 8 -7.58 -3.65 4.27
C ARG A 8 -6.96 -4.74 5.13
N GLU A 9 -5.88 -5.35 4.67
CA GLU A 9 -5.12 -6.35 5.45
C GLU A 9 -4.51 -5.73 6.70
N LEU A 10 -3.89 -4.55 6.60
CA LEU A 10 -3.28 -3.85 7.74
C LEU A 10 -4.29 -3.55 8.85
N PHE A 11 -5.49 -3.11 8.48
CA PHE A 11 -6.56 -2.76 9.42
C PHE A 11 -7.54 -3.92 9.69
N SER A 12 -7.24 -5.13 9.22
CA SER A 12 -8.14 -6.30 9.33
C SER A 12 -8.49 -6.69 10.77
N LEU A 13 -7.64 -6.32 11.74
CA LEU A 13 -7.86 -6.59 13.17
C LEU A 13 -8.74 -5.54 13.88
N SER A 14 -9.11 -4.47 13.19
CA SER A 14 -9.92 -3.36 13.70
C SER A 14 -11.22 -3.28 12.89
N PRO A 15 -12.24 -4.10 13.21
CA PRO A 15 -13.46 -4.24 12.40
C PRO A 15 -14.30 -2.96 12.31
N GLU A 16 -14.08 -1.99 13.18
CA GLU A 16 -14.65 -0.65 13.14
C GLU A 16 -14.05 0.24 12.04
N VAL A 17 -12.89 -0.13 11.51
CA VAL A 17 -12.19 0.60 10.44
C VAL A 17 -12.51 -0.06 9.10
N VAL A 18 -13.31 0.63 8.29
CA VAL A 18 -13.62 0.21 6.91
C VAL A 18 -12.77 1.05 5.97
N ILE A 19 -11.92 0.39 5.16
CA ILE A 19 -11.11 1.07 4.14
C ILE A 19 -11.71 0.81 2.75
N ASP A 20 -12.09 1.89 2.09
CA ASP A 20 -12.59 1.87 0.71
C ASP A 20 -11.81 2.81 -0.22
N GLU A 21 -12.24 2.90 -1.49
CA GLU A 21 -11.55 3.67 -2.53
C GLU A 21 -11.69 5.20 -2.36
N SER A 22 -12.63 5.65 -1.54
CA SER A 22 -12.86 7.08 -1.28
C SER A 22 -11.91 7.66 -0.24
N GLU A 23 -11.11 6.80 0.42
CA GLU A 23 -10.33 7.25 1.55
C GLU A 23 -9.19 8.19 1.20
N GLN A 24 -9.11 9.28 1.97
CA GLN A 24 -8.10 10.32 1.77
C GLN A 24 -6.81 9.96 2.50
N LEU A 25 -5.73 9.83 1.74
CA LEU A 25 -4.41 9.48 2.27
C LEU A 25 -3.46 10.68 2.20
N ILE A 26 -2.79 10.97 3.32
CA ILE A 26 -1.67 11.90 3.33
C ILE A 26 -0.40 11.13 2.94
N VAL A 27 0.10 11.41 1.75
CA VAL A 27 1.30 10.73 1.22
C VAL A 27 2.54 11.59 1.44
N ALA A 28 3.24 11.33 2.54
CA ALA A 28 4.57 11.92 2.76
C ALA A 28 5.58 11.30 1.79
N GLY A 29 6.29 12.13 1.02
CA GLY A 29 7.36 11.65 0.15
C GLY A 29 6.89 10.86 -1.08
N LYS A 30 5.90 11.37 -1.82
CA LYS A 30 5.34 10.77 -3.06
C LYS A 30 6.41 10.20 -4.01
N HIS A 31 7.53 10.88 -4.18
CA HIS A 31 8.60 10.45 -5.08
C HIS A 31 9.31 9.16 -4.63
N TYR A 32 9.44 8.95 -3.32
CA TYR A 32 10.00 7.72 -2.76
C TYR A 32 9.10 6.52 -3.05
N LEU A 33 7.79 6.65 -2.79
CA LEU A 33 6.84 5.55 -2.99
C LEU A 33 6.72 5.13 -4.46
N VAL A 34 6.78 6.08 -5.39
CA VAL A 34 6.81 5.76 -6.83
C VAL A 34 8.05 4.93 -7.17
N LYS A 35 9.24 5.38 -6.73
CA LYS A 35 10.50 4.65 -6.95
C LYS A 35 10.52 3.27 -6.28
N LEU A 36 9.95 3.17 -5.09
CA LEU A 36 9.83 1.91 -4.37
C LEU A 36 8.92 0.94 -5.12
N ALA A 37 7.76 1.40 -5.59
CA ALA A 37 6.86 0.58 -6.40
C ALA A 37 7.54 0.07 -7.67
N ASP A 38 8.29 0.93 -8.37
CA ASP A 38 9.06 0.55 -9.55
C ASP A 38 10.15 -0.49 -9.25
N LEU A 39 10.84 -0.34 -8.12
CA LEU A 39 11.86 -1.30 -7.67
C LEU A 39 11.23 -2.65 -7.36
N LEU A 40 10.15 -2.66 -6.57
CA LEU A 40 9.44 -3.88 -6.18
C LEU A 40 8.87 -4.61 -7.40
N ASN A 41 8.31 -3.89 -8.38
CA ASN A 41 7.80 -4.50 -9.62
C ASN A 41 8.90 -5.17 -10.47
N LYS A 42 10.16 -4.76 -10.32
CA LYS A 42 11.31 -5.34 -11.04
C LYS A 42 12.07 -6.38 -10.21
N THR A 43 11.81 -6.44 -8.91
CA THR A 43 12.52 -7.33 -7.99
C THR A 43 11.77 -8.67 -7.90
N PRO A 44 12.45 -9.82 -8.11
CA PRO A 44 11.82 -11.11 -7.96
C PRO A 44 11.23 -11.29 -6.55
N SER A 45 10.05 -11.90 -6.45
CA SER A 45 9.33 -12.07 -5.17
C SER A 45 10.10 -12.87 -4.12
N LYS A 46 11.10 -13.67 -4.54
CA LYS A 46 12.00 -14.40 -3.63
C LYS A 46 13.03 -13.52 -2.92
N THR A 47 13.21 -12.29 -3.41
CA THR A 47 14.23 -11.34 -2.96
C THR A 47 13.62 -10.25 -2.05
N VAL A 48 12.35 -9.91 -2.28
CA VAL A 48 11.54 -9.00 -1.45
C VAL A 48 11.12 -9.74 -0.18
#